data_AF-A0A0P9W000-F1
#
_entry.id   AF-A0A0P9W000-F1
#
_cell.length_a   1.000
_cell.length_b   1.000
_cell.length_c   1.000
_cell.angle_alpha   90.00
_cell.angle_beta   90.00
_cell.angle_gamma   90.00
#
_symmetry.space_group_name_H-M   'P 1'
#
loop_
_entity.id
_entity.type
_entity.pdbx_description
1 polymer ?
#
loop_
_entity_poly.entity_id
_entity_poly.type
_entity_poly.pdbx_seq_one_letter_code
_entity_poly.pdbx_strand_id
1 'polypeptide(L)'
;MRIIKVILSVFVVILLSIFLARFMIDSGLAQAGLDTPVGNSIYILMKNLFGVAGGESGEGIVIDMVITASFIFVVLACWLLSKLKAEISRTKT
;
A
#
# COMPACT_ATOMS: atom_id res chain seq x y z
N MET A 1 1.18 24.34 -16.23
CA MET A 1 0.89 22.97 -16.74
C MET A 1 1.70 21.86 -16.06
N ARG A 2 3.03 22.00 -15.89
CA ARG A 2 3.87 20.92 -15.32
C ARG A 2 3.50 20.56 -13.87
N ILE A 3 3.20 21.56 -13.05
CA ILE A 3 2.76 21.38 -11.64
C ILE A 3 1.42 20.64 -11.56
N ILE A 4 0.45 21.01 -12.41
CA ILE A 4 -0.88 20.36 -12.48
C ILE A 4 -0.72 18.86 -12.81
N LYS A 5 0.17 18.50 -13.73
CA LYS A 5 0.47 17.09 -14.04
C LYS A 5 1.05 16.33 -12.85
N VAL A 6 1.94 16.96 -12.08
CA VAL A 6 2.51 16.34 -10.87
C VAL A 6 1.42 16.12 -9.82
N ILE A 7 0.59 17.13 -9.57
CA ILE A 7 -0.53 17.03 -8.63
C ILE A 7 -1.48 15.90 -9.06
N LEU A 8 -1.88 15.86 -10.33
CA LEU A 8 -2.75 14.80 -10.85
C LEU A 8 -2.13 13.41 -10.69
N SER A 9 -0.81 13.29 -10.90
CA SER A 9 -0.10 12.01 -10.70
C SER A 9 -0.15 11.56 -9.24
N VAL A 10 -0.03 12.48 -8.28
CA VAL A 10 -0.14 12.15 -6.85
C VAL A 10 -1.56 11.67 -6.53
N PHE A 11 -2.59 12.35 -7.03
CA PHE A 11 -3.97 11.90 -6.86
C PHE A 11 -4.21 10.51 -7.42
N VAL A 12 -3.69 10.21 -8.62
CA VAL A 12 -3.81 8.88 -9.23
C VAL A 12 -3.15 7.81 -8.36
N VAL A 13 -1.96 8.07 -7.82
CA VAL A 13 -1.27 7.14 -6.90
C VAL A 13 -2.11 6.89 -5.64
N ILE A 14 -2.67 7.93 -5.04
CA ILE A 14 -3.53 7.80 -3.84
C ILE A 14 -4.77 6.96 -4.17
N LEU A 15 -5.47 7.25 -5.27
CA LEU A 15 -6.67 6.52 -5.67
C LEU A 15 -6.37 5.05 -5.96
N LEU A 16 -5.28 4.75 -6.67
CA LEU A 16 -4.83 3.38 -6.93
C LEU A 16 -4.52 2.63 -5.63
N SER A 17 -3.89 3.32 -4.66
CA SER A 17 -3.53 2.73 -3.38
C SER A 17 -4.78 2.37 -2.57
N ILE A 18 -5.77 3.26 -2.52
CA ILE A 18 -7.05 3.02 -1.84
C ILE A 18 -7.82 1.88 -2.54
N PHE A 19 -7.87 1.89 -3.87
CA PHE A 19 -8.53 0.84 -4.64
C PHE A 19 -7.89 -0.53 -4.40
N LEU A 20 -6.56 -0.60 -4.41
CA LEU A 20 -5.83 -1.83 -4.11
C LEU A 20 -6.07 -2.29 -2.67
N ALA A 21 -6.04 -1.39 -1.70
CA ALA A 21 -6.31 -1.71 -0.30
C ALA A 21 -7.72 -2.29 -0.11
N ARG A 22 -8.73 -1.67 -0.74
CA ARG A 22 -10.11 -2.18 -0.76
C ARG A 22 -10.18 -3.58 -1.35
N PHE A 23 -9.56 -3.77 -2.50
CA PHE A 23 -9.51 -5.09 -3.14
C PHE A 23 -8.87 -6.14 -2.22
N MET A 24 -7.78 -5.83 -1.53
CA MET A 24 -7.12 -6.75 -0.60
C MET A 24 -7.99 -7.10 0.61
N ILE A 25 -8.77 -6.15 1.12
CA ILE A 25 -9.69 -6.38 2.25
C ILE A 25 -10.90 -7.20 1.79
N ASP A 26 -11.57 -6.76 0.73
CA ASP A 26 -12.84 -7.35 0.26
C ASP A 26 -12.64 -8.76 -0.31
N SER A 27 -11.46 -9.06 -0.86
CA SER A 27 -11.11 -10.41 -1.35
C SER A 27 -10.70 -11.38 -0.23
N GLY A 28 -10.56 -10.91 1.01
CA GLY A 28 -10.02 -11.70 2.12
C GLY A 28 -8.51 -11.93 2.05
N LEU A 29 -7.79 -11.35 1.09
CA LEU A 29 -6.34 -11.49 0.95
C LEU A 29 -5.60 -10.89 2.15
N ALA A 30 -6.08 -9.75 2.67
CA ALA A 30 -5.55 -9.15 3.88
C ALA A 30 -5.64 -10.12 5.06
N GLN A 31 -6.79 -10.80 5.21
CA GLN A 31 -7.00 -11.78 6.27
C GLN A 31 -6.14 -13.03 6.08
N ALA A 32 -6.06 -13.56 4.86
CA ALA A 32 -5.16 -14.68 4.55
C ALA A 32 -3.68 -14.35 4.87
N GLY A 33 -3.26 -13.09 4.68
CA GLY A 33 -1.93 -12.63 5.09
C GLY A 33 -1.75 -12.64 6.61
N LEU A 34 -2.75 -12.18 7.36
CA LEU A 34 -2.74 -12.15 8.83
C LEU A 34 -2.75 -13.56 9.45
N ASP A 35 -3.40 -14.52 8.81
CA ASP A 35 -3.46 -15.91 9.27
C ASP A 35 -2.10 -16.63 9.19
N THR A 36 -1.12 -16.04 8.50
CA THR A 36 0.25 -16.58 8.48
C THR A 36 0.98 -16.29 9.80
N PRO A 37 1.94 -17.14 10.23
CA PRO A 37 2.73 -16.90 11.44
C PRO A 37 3.45 -15.54 11.44
N VAL A 38 3.95 -15.14 10.26
CA VAL A 38 4.64 -13.86 10.07
C VAL A 38 3.65 -12.70 10.13
N GLY A 39 2.53 -12.79 9.42
CA GLY A 39 1.48 -11.76 9.41
C GLY A 39 0.89 -11.53 10.80
N ASN A 40 0.58 -12.59 11.53
CA ASN A 40 0.09 -12.50 12.90
C ASN A 40 1.13 -11.84 13.84
N SER A 41 2.41 -12.17 13.68
CA SER A 41 3.49 -11.55 14.49
C SER A 41 3.60 -10.05 14.22
N ILE A 42 3.52 -9.62 12.96
CA ILE A 42 3.54 -8.20 12.56
C ILE A 42 2.30 -7.48 13.10
N TYR A 43 1.13 -8.11 13.01
CA TYR A 43 -0.12 -7.57 13.55
C TYR A 43 -0.04 -7.33 15.06
N ILE A 44 0.43 -8.32 15.82
CA ILE A 44 0.62 -8.20 17.28
C ILE A 44 1.63 -7.09 17.60
N LEU A 45 2.75 -7.04 16.87
CA LEU A 45 3.76 -6.00 17.05
C LEU A 45 3.16 -4.60 16.88
N MET A 46 2.41 -4.38 15.80
CA MET A 46 1.82 -3.07 15.54
C MET A 46 0.68 -2.73 16.48
N LYS A 47 -0.13 -3.71 16.87
CA LYS A 47 -1.13 -3.54 17.91
C LYS A 47 -0.50 -3.07 19.23
N ASN A 48 0.66 -3.63 19.60
CA ASN A 48 1.42 -3.19 20.77
C ASN A 48 2.04 -1.80 20.59
N LEU A 49 2.61 -1.49 19.41
CA LEU A 49 3.22 -0.19 19.12
C LEU A 49 2.21 0.96 19.19
N PHE A 50 1.00 0.75 18.69
CA PHE A 50 -0.08 1.74 18.72
C PHE A 50 -0.88 1.73 20.03
N GLY A 51 -0.54 0.87 21.00
CA GLY A 51 -1.19 0.85 22.30
C GLY A 51 -2.67 0.43 22.25
N VAL A 52 -3.07 -0.29 21.20
CA VAL A 52 -4.46 -0.77 21.02
C VAL A 52 -4.71 -1.92 21.99
N ALA A 53 -5.01 -1.57 23.23
CA ALA A 53 -5.23 -2.48 24.33
C ALA A 53 -6.70 -2.90 24.39
N GLY A 54 -6.97 -4.20 24.19
CA GLY A 54 -8.12 -4.97 24.67
C GLY A 54 -9.56 -4.57 24.29
N GLY A 55 -9.85 -3.31 24.00
CA GLY A 55 -11.21 -2.78 23.81
C GLY A 55 -11.43 -2.02 22.50
N GLU A 56 -10.37 -1.64 21.79
CA GLU A 56 -10.47 -1.05 20.45
C GLU A 56 -10.50 -2.14 19.36
N SER A 57 -11.36 -1.97 18.36
CA SER A 57 -11.45 -2.88 17.22
C SER A 57 -10.10 -2.90 16.48
N GLY A 58 -9.41 -4.04 16.54
CA GLY A 58 -8.16 -4.26 15.82
C GLY A 58 -8.31 -4.17 14.30
N GLU A 59 -9.54 -4.14 13.79
CA GLU A 59 -9.85 -3.94 12.37
C GLU A 59 -9.31 -2.60 11.86
N GLY A 60 -9.31 -1.55 12.69
CA GLY A 60 -8.76 -0.24 12.31
C GLY A 60 -7.27 -0.33 11.94
N ILE A 61 -6.47 -1.03 12.77
CA ILE A 61 -5.04 -1.25 12.50
C ILE A 61 -4.86 -2.05 11.21
N VAL A 62 -5.67 -3.08 10.99
CA VAL A 62 -5.57 -3.91 9.78
C VAL A 62 -5.83 -3.05 8.54
N ILE A 63 -6.86 -2.20 8.57
CA ILE A 63 -7.17 -1.29 7.46
C ILE A 63 -5.99 -0.34 7.21
N ASP A 64 -5.44 0.28 8.25
CA ASP A 64 -4.32 1.22 8.14
C ASP A 64 -3.04 0.55 7.62
N MET A 65 -2.76 -0.68 8.07
CA MET A 65 -1.66 -1.50 7.56
C MET A 65 -1.81 -1.79 6.07
N VAL A 66 -2.99 -2.22 5.64
CA VAL A 66 -3.25 -2.61 4.25
C VAL A 66 -3.19 -1.38 3.34
N ILE A 67 -3.72 -0.23 3.77
CA ILE A 67 -3.59 1.04 3.03
C ILE A 67 -2.12 1.44 2.90
N THR A 68 -1.35 1.38 4.01
CA THR A 68 0.07 1.74 4.01
C THR A 68 0.88 0.83 3.08
N ALA A 69 0.68 -0.48 3.16
CA ALA A 69 1.35 -1.45 2.31
C ALA A 69 0.99 -1.24 0.83
N SER A 70 -0.28 -0.97 0.53
CA SER A 70 -0.75 -0.68 -0.83
C SER A 70 -0.12 0.59 -1.38
N PHE A 71 -0.02 1.64 -0.57
CA PHE A 71 0.62 2.89 -0.97
C PHE A 71 2.10 2.71 -1.31
N ILE A 72 2.84 2.02 -0.44
CA ILE A 72 4.26 1.71 -0.68
C ILE A 72 4.40 0.91 -1.98
N PHE A 73 3.56 -0.10 -2.19
CA PHE A 73 3.58 -0.93 -3.38
C PHE A 73 3.33 -0.11 -4.66
N VAL A 74 2.30 0.74 -4.68
CA VAL A 74 1.97 1.57 -5.85
C VAL A 74 3.09 2.57 -6.15
N VAL A 75 3.68 3.20 -5.13
CA VAL A 75 4.82 4.11 -5.31
C VAL A 75 6.02 3.40 -5.91
N LEU A 76 6.38 2.22 -5.38
CA LEU A 76 7.47 1.40 -5.90
C LEU A 76 7.21 0.96 -7.34
N ALA A 77 5.99 0.53 -7.66
CA ALA A 77 5.60 0.15 -9.01
C ALA A 77 5.71 1.33 -9.98
N CYS A 78 5.20 2.50 -9.63
CA CYS A 78 5.33 3.72 -10.44
C CYS A 78 6.80 4.11 -10.64
N TRP A 79 7.64 3.96 -9.61
CA TRP A 79 9.07 4.25 -9.72
C TRP A 79 9.79 3.27 -10.66
N LEU A 80 9.53 1.96 -10.52
CA LEU A 80 10.08 0.92 -11.38
C LEU A 80 9.67 1.12 -12.84
N LEU A 81 8.38 1.40 -13.10
CA LEU A 81 7.88 1.70 -14.43
C LEU A 81 8.54 2.96 -15.02
N SER A 82 8.79 3.97 -14.19
CA SER A 82 9.49 5.19 -14.62
C SER A 82 10.95 4.89 -15.00
N LYS A 83 11.65 4.04 -14.24
CA LYS A 83 13.00 3.58 -14.59
C LYS A 83 13.01 2.77 -15.88
N LEU A 84 12.11 1.80 -16.01
CA LEU A 84 12.00 0.95 -17.19
C LEU A 84 11.77 1.78 -18.45
N LYS A 85 10.85 2.75 -18.38
CA LYS A 85 10.58 3.67 -19.48
C LYS A 85 11.81 4.50 -19.87
N ALA A 86 12.58 4.96 -18.89
CA ALA A 86 13.82 5.70 -19.13
C ALA A 86 14.89 4.83 -19.78
N GLU A 87 15.01 3.56 -19.37
CA GLU A 87 15.95 2.61 -19.93
C GLU A 87 15.60 2.28 -21.39
N ILE A 88 14.35 1.91 -21.68
CA ILE A 88 13.87 1.62 -23.05
C ILE A 88 14.08 2.82 -23.98
N SER A 89 13.88 4.04 -23.48
CA SER A 89 14.11 5.25 -24.27
C SER A 89 15.60 5.45 -24.63
N ARG A 90 16.54 5.00 -23.78
CA ARG A 90 17.97 5.09 -24.06
C ARG A 90 18.41 4.05 -25.08
N THR A 91 17.89 2.83 -25.02
CA THR A 91 18.25 1.74 -25.96
C THR A 91 17.77 2.01 -27.39
N LYS A 92 16.85 2.96 -27.56
CA LYS A 92 16.28 3.36 -28.86
C LYS A 92 17.03 4.53 -29.53
N THR A 93 18.02 5.12 -28.85
CA THR A 93 18.87 6.22 -29.36
C THR A 93 20.24 5.67 -29.72
#